data_AF-A0A6I9NK83-F1
#
_entry.id   AF-A0A6I9NK83-F1
#
_cell.length_a   1.000
_cell.length_b   1.000
_cell.length_c   1.000
_cell.angle_alpha   90.00
_cell.angle_beta   90.00
_cell.angle_gamma   90.00
#
_symmetry.space_group_name_H-M   'P 1'
#
loop_
_entity.id
_entity.type
_entity.pdbx_description
1 polymer ?
#
loop_
_entity_poly.entity_id
_entity_poly.type
_entity_poly.pdbx_seq_one_letter_code
_entity_poly.pdbx_strand_id
1 'polypeptide(L)'
;MFNQLYDRLLENSVSKGVFLEALESYIVADRLGHLTTPIMRDLLAHYHGNGMMDSLERCIVHLDVTSLDIQQVVQVCWENQLYDAMLYVFNSGMNDYITPMEKLFAVIGPPLTEGRGLTDEEVVMGNKLLVYISCCLAGRAYPLGDIPEDLVVQVKNQVFEFLIRRHSGDSLEKEELFPFIRTLLHFDTREFLNVLAMNVSSERPSKGFERDLVNVIESSFPAAESISNGE
;
A
#
# COMPACT_ATOMS: atom_id res chain seq x y z
N MET A 1 7.29 -25.19 -26.25
CA MET A 1 6.72 -24.41 -27.39
C MET A 1 6.73 -22.91 -27.13
N PHE A 2 6.33 -22.43 -25.94
CA PHE A 2 6.28 -20.98 -25.63
C PHE A 2 7.62 -20.25 -25.84
N ASN A 3 8.72 -20.79 -25.31
CA ASN A 3 10.06 -20.20 -25.46
C ASN A 3 10.55 -20.14 -26.92
N GLN A 4 10.25 -21.17 -27.73
CA GLN A 4 10.68 -21.23 -29.13
C GLN A 4 9.93 -20.24 -30.04
N LEU A 5 8.68 -19.90 -29.68
CA LEU A 5 7.90 -18.85 -30.35
C LEU A 5 8.38 -17.46 -29.92
N TYR A 6 8.70 -17.30 -28.63
CA TYR A 6 9.25 -16.06 -28.09
C TYR A 6 10.58 -15.68 -28.73
N ASP A 7 11.48 -16.65 -28.91
CA ASP A 7 12.78 -16.43 -29.56
C ASP A 7 12.65 -15.88 -30.99
N ARG A 8 11.62 -16.29 -31.75
CA ARG A 8 11.35 -15.75 -33.09
C ARG A 8 10.66 -14.39 -33.08
N LEU A 9 9.88 -14.09 -32.03
CA LEU A 9 9.25 -12.79 -31.85
C LEU A 9 10.25 -11.70 -31.42
N LEU A 10 11.36 -12.09 -30.80
CA LEU A 10 12.45 -11.17 -30.43
C LEU A 10 13.14 -10.52 -31.66
N GLU A 11 13.03 -11.11 -32.85
CA GLU A 11 13.64 -10.58 -34.07
C GLU A 11 12.94 -9.31 -34.59
N ASN A 12 11.71 -9.02 -34.14
CA ASN A 12 10.95 -7.83 -34.55
C ASN A 12 10.34 -7.12 -33.32
N SER A 13 10.80 -5.90 -33.05
CA SER A 13 10.36 -5.09 -31.90
C SER A 13 8.85 -4.79 -31.92
N VAL A 14 8.25 -4.62 -33.09
CA VAL A 14 6.80 -4.38 -33.23
C VAL A 14 6.01 -5.63 -32.89
N SER A 15 6.41 -6.78 -33.44
CA SER A 15 5.75 -8.07 -33.15
C SER A 15 5.87 -8.45 -31.67
N LYS A 16 7.01 -8.14 -31.05
CA LYS A 16 7.23 -8.33 -29.61
C LYS A 16 6.26 -7.47 -28.79
N GLY A 17 6.13 -6.18 -29.11
CA GLY A 17 5.21 -5.28 -28.40
C GLY A 17 3.76 -5.75 -28.47
N VAL A 18 3.27 -6.06 -29.68
CA VAL A 18 1.90 -6.57 -29.90
C VAL A 18 1.65 -7.88 -29.13
N PHE A 19 2.66 -8.76 -29.06
CA PHE A 19 2.57 -9.97 -28.28
C PHE A 19 2.45 -9.68 -26.77
N LEU A 20 3.30 -8.81 -26.23
CA LEU A 20 3.28 -8.44 -24.81
C LEU A 20 1.97 -7.73 -24.42
N GLU A 21 1.41 -6.91 -25.31
CA GLU A 21 0.10 -6.29 -25.16
C GLU A 21 -1.04 -7.32 -25.18
N ALA A 22 -0.96 -8.33 -26.05
CA ALA A 22 -1.94 -9.41 -26.06
C ALA A 22 -1.91 -10.23 -24.75
N LEU A 23 -0.74 -10.40 -24.13
CA LEU A 23 -0.60 -11.13 -22.85
C LEU A 23 -1.36 -10.46 -21.71
N GLU A 24 -1.50 -9.12 -21.70
CA GLU A 24 -2.20 -8.37 -20.65
C GLU A 24 -3.59 -8.96 -20.37
N SER A 25 -4.35 -9.23 -21.44
CA SER A 25 -5.71 -9.77 -21.33
C SER A 25 -5.77 -11.14 -20.64
N TYR A 26 -4.72 -11.94 -20.75
CA TYR A 26 -4.63 -13.26 -20.12
C TYR A 26 -4.11 -13.17 -18.69
N ILE A 27 -3.20 -12.23 -18.41
CA ILE A 27 -2.66 -11.95 -17.08
C ILE A 27 -3.79 -11.42 -16.18
N VAL A 28 -4.48 -10.36 -16.60
CA VAL A 28 -5.57 -9.72 -15.84
C VAL A 28 -6.77 -10.65 -15.65
N ALA A 29 -6.95 -11.64 -16.52
CA ALA A 29 -7.99 -12.66 -16.38
C ALA A 29 -7.57 -13.84 -15.46
N ASP A 30 -6.44 -13.74 -14.76
CA ASP A 30 -5.83 -14.81 -13.94
C ASP A 30 -5.59 -16.13 -14.68
N ARG A 31 -5.47 -16.07 -16.01
CA ARG A 31 -5.18 -17.25 -16.86
C ARG A 31 -3.69 -17.49 -17.01
N LEU A 32 -2.87 -16.52 -16.63
CA LEU A 32 -1.42 -16.53 -16.83
C LEU A 32 -0.68 -15.84 -15.67
N GLY A 33 -0.72 -16.44 -14.48
CA GLY A 33 -0.01 -15.91 -13.30
C GLY A 33 1.50 -16.21 -13.27
N HIS A 34 1.94 -17.32 -13.88
CA HIS A 34 3.35 -17.69 -13.95
C HIS A 34 3.93 -17.43 -15.34
N LEU A 35 4.79 -16.42 -15.42
CA LEU A 35 5.58 -16.10 -16.61
C LEU A 35 7.04 -16.42 -16.34
N THR A 36 7.80 -16.76 -17.39
CA THR A 36 9.26 -16.90 -17.24
C THR A 36 9.87 -15.51 -17.03
N THR A 37 10.93 -15.42 -16.22
CA THR A 37 11.65 -14.16 -15.93
C THR A 37 11.98 -13.31 -17.17
N PRO A 38 12.44 -13.87 -18.30
CA PRO A 38 12.71 -13.06 -19.50
C PRO A 38 11.48 -12.35 -20.08
N ILE A 39 10.32 -13.04 -20.10
CA ILE A 39 9.06 -12.47 -20.62
C ILE A 39 8.58 -11.37 -19.70
N MET A 40 8.64 -11.58 -18.37
CA MET A 40 8.23 -10.55 -17.42
C MET A 40 9.10 -9.31 -17.52
N ARG A 41 10.43 -9.45 -17.55
CA ARG A 41 11.34 -8.31 -17.71
C ARG A 41 11.02 -7.51 -18.98
N ASP A 42 10.81 -8.21 -20.08
CA ASP A 42 10.52 -7.58 -21.36
C ASP A 42 9.11 -6.93 -21.36
N LEU A 43 8.14 -7.53 -20.67
CA LEU A 43 6.82 -6.96 -20.43
C LEU A 43 6.93 -5.65 -19.64
N LEU A 44 7.59 -5.67 -18.47
CA LEU A 44 7.80 -4.48 -17.64
C LEU A 44 8.51 -3.37 -18.43
N ALA A 45 9.57 -3.71 -19.18
CA ALA A 45 10.31 -2.76 -19.99
C ALA A 45 9.48 -2.16 -21.13
N HIS A 46 8.60 -2.96 -21.77
CA HIS A 46 7.71 -2.49 -22.84
C HIS A 46 6.68 -1.50 -22.32
N TYR A 47 5.93 -1.83 -21.27
CA TYR A 47 4.94 -0.91 -20.71
C TYR A 47 5.59 0.33 -20.12
N HIS A 48 6.72 0.18 -19.42
CA HIS A 48 7.47 1.32 -18.89
C HIS A 48 7.95 2.26 -20.01
N GLY A 49 8.58 1.70 -21.05
CA GLY A 49 9.13 2.47 -22.17
C GLY A 49 8.08 3.19 -23.02
N ASN A 50 6.84 2.69 -23.05
CA ASN A 50 5.73 3.30 -23.79
C ASN A 50 4.82 4.18 -22.92
N GLY A 51 5.13 4.38 -21.63
CA GLY A 51 4.33 5.21 -20.73
C GLY A 51 2.98 4.59 -20.33
N MET A 52 2.82 3.29 -20.50
CA MET A 52 1.57 2.56 -20.25
C MET A 52 1.48 2.08 -18.79
N MET A 53 1.52 3.03 -17.85
CA MET A 53 1.66 2.76 -16.40
C MET A 53 0.45 2.04 -15.80
N ASP A 54 -0.77 2.41 -16.19
CA ASP A 54 -1.98 1.73 -15.70
C ASP A 54 -2.02 0.26 -16.10
N SER A 55 -1.57 -0.07 -17.32
CA SER A 55 -1.43 -1.45 -17.78
C SER A 55 -0.32 -2.19 -17.03
N LEU A 56 0.78 -1.49 -16.74
CA LEU A 56 1.90 -2.05 -15.99
C LEU A 56 1.48 -2.46 -14.58
N GLU A 57 0.81 -1.57 -13.85
CA GLU A 57 0.31 -1.84 -12.50
C GLU A 57 -0.70 -2.99 -12.51
N ARG A 58 -1.66 -2.97 -13.44
CA ARG A 58 -2.63 -4.06 -13.59
C ARG A 58 -2.00 -5.40 -13.96
N CYS A 59 -0.87 -5.43 -14.66
CA CYS A 59 -0.17 -6.70 -14.87
C CYS A 59 0.52 -7.17 -13.59
N ILE A 60 1.26 -6.28 -12.90
CA ILE A 60 2.08 -6.65 -11.74
C ILE A 60 1.25 -7.31 -10.65
N VAL A 61 0.05 -6.78 -10.36
CA VAL A 61 -0.82 -7.29 -9.28
C VAL A 61 -1.42 -8.68 -9.53
N HIS A 62 -1.22 -9.23 -10.74
CA HIS A 62 -1.68 -10.57 -11.14
C HIS A 62 -0.50 -11.54 -11.45
N LEU A 63 0.74 -11.09 -11.31
CA LEU A 63 1.93 -11.88 -11.63
C LEU A 63 2.59 -12.46 -10.38
N ASP A 64 3.15 -13.65 -10.52
CA ASP A 64 4.04 -14.22 -9.50
C ASP A 64 5.38 -13.46 -9.46
N VAL A 65 5.46 -12.47 -8.57
CA VAL A 65 6.61 -11.59 -8.38
C VAL A 65 7.79 -12.24 -7.65
N THR A 66 7.65 -13.47 -7.15
CA THR A 66 8.72 -14.15 -6.38
C THR A 66 9.95 -14.48 -7.24
N SER A 67 9.79 -14.54 -8.55
CA SER A 67 10.85 -14.82 -9.52
C SER A 67 11.45 -13.57 -10.18
N LEU A 68 11.04 -12.38 -9.73
CA LEU A 68 11.54 -11.09 -10.18
C LEU A 68 12.57 -10.52 -9.21
N ASP A 69 13.36 -9.56 -9.70
CA ASP A 69 14.12 -8.67 -8.82
C ASP A 69 13.15 -7.70 -8.13
N ILE A 70 12.71 -8.09 -6.94
CA ILE A 70 11.73 -7.35 -6.13
C ILE A 70 12.17 -5.90 -5.91
N GLN A 71 13.47 -5.66 -5.67
CA GLN A 71 13.97 -4.32 -5.41
C GLN A 71 13.82 -3.42 -6.65
N GLN A 72 14.16 -3.96 -7.82
CA GLN A 72 13.96 -3.23 -9.08
C GLN A 72 12.48 -2.93 -9.34
N VAL A 73 11.59 -3.91 -9.13
CA VAL A 73 10.15 -3.72 -9.36
C VAL A 73 9.58 -2.66 -8.41
N VAL A 74 9.93 -2.71 -7.12
CA VAL A 74 9.51 -1.72 -6.12
C VAL A 74 10.00 -0.32 -6.51
N GLN A 75 11.24 -0.19 -6.98
CA GLN A 75 11.78 1.09 -7.42
C GLN A 75 10.99 1.66 -8.61
N VAL A 76 10.75 0.85 -9.65
CA VAL A 76 9.97 1.26 -10.82
C VAL A 76 8.56 1.67 -10.41
N CYS A 77 7.91 0.90 -9.54
CA CYS A 77 6.56 1.23 -9.06
C CYS A 77 6.55 2.55 -8.29
N TRP A 78 7.54 2.78 -7.42
CA TRP A 78 7.63 4.02 -6.64
C TRP A 78 7.87 5.25 -7.52
N GLU A 79 8.82 5.18 -8.45
CA GLU A 79 9.17 6.29 -9.36
C GLU A 79 8.01 6.67 -10.29
N ASN A 80 7.14 5.72 -10.63
CA ASN A 80 6.00 5.90 -11.51
C ASN A 80 4.64 5.97 -10.77
N GLN A 81 4.64 6.11 -9.44
CA GLN A 81 3.44 6.25 -8.60
C GLN A 81 2.46 5.05 -8.66
N LEU A 82 2.97 3.85 -8.95
CA LEU A 82 2.22 2.59 -9.00
C LEU A 82 2.09 1.98 -7.60
N TYR A 83 1.33 2.64 -6.72
CA TYR A 83 1.26 2.27 -5.31
C TYR A 83 0.56 0.92 -5.07
N ASP A 84 -0.40 0.51 -5.90
CA ASP A 84 -1.09 -0.78 -5.72
C ASP A 84 -0.15 -1.93 -6.08
N ALA A 85 0.61 -1.79 -7.16
CA ALA A 85 1.66 -2.73 -7.51
C ALA A 85 2.76 -2.79 -6.45
N MET A 86 3.19 -1.64 -5.92
CA MET A 86 4.21 -1.59 -4.87
C MET A 86 3.76 -2.33 -3.61
N LEU A 87 2.55 -2.06 -3.13
CA LEU A 87 1.94 -2.73 -1.97
C LEU A 87 1.83 -4.24 -2.20
N TYR A 88 1.34 -4.64 -3.39
CA TYR A 88 1.25 -6.05 -3.78
C TYR A 88 2.62 -6.75 -3.75
N VAL A 89 3.65 -6.11 -4.32
CA VAL A 89 5.00 -6.70 -4.42
C VAL A 89 5.61 -6.92 -3.05
N PHE A 90 5.47 -5.98 -2.11
CA PHE A 90 5.92 -6.16 -0.73
C PHE A 90 5.17 -7.30 -0.02
N ASN A 91 3.86 -7.36 -0.18
CA ASN A 91 3.03 -8.36 0.50
C ASN A 91 3.24 -9.76 -0.06
N SER A 92 3.04 -9.93 -1.36
CA SER A 92 3.09 -11.25 -2.02
C SER A 92 4.51 -11.72 -2.30
N GLY A 93 5.46 -10.80 -2.54
CA GLY A 93 6.85 -11.12 -2.81
C GLY A 93 7.71 -11.28 -1.55
N MET A 94 7.43 -10.51 -0.49
CA MET A 94 8.28 -10.47 0.71
C MET A 94 7.56 -10.84 2.02
N ASN A 95 6.23 -11.02 2.00
CA ASN A 95 5.41 -11.12 3.22
C ASN A 95 5.63 -9.94 4.18
N ASP A 96 5.94 -8.76 3.64
CA ASP A 96 6.23 -7.56 4.40
C ASP A 96 5.10 -6.55 4.24
N TYR A 97 4.31 -6.40 5.30
CA TYR A 97 3.14 -5.52 5.31
C TYR A 97 3.43 -4.14 5.89
N ILE A 98 4.63 -3.95 6.49
CA ILE A 98 4.97 -2.78 7.30
C ILE A 98 5.85 -1.79 6.53
N THR A 99 6.89 -2.28 5.85
CA THR A 99 7.76 -1.43 5.03
C THR A 99 7.00 -0.55 4.03
N PRO A 100 5.99 -1.06 3.27
CA PRO A 100 5.25 -0.18 2.38
C PRO A 100 4.43 0.89 3.13
N MET A 101 3.88 0.57 4.32
CA MET A 101 3.21 1.58 5.16
C MET A 101 4.19 2.68 5.59
N GLU A 102 5.37 2.31 6.07
CA GLU A 102 6.42 3.27 6.47
C GLU A 102 6.74 4.24 5.33
N LYS A 103 6.90 3.73 4.11
CA LYS A 103 7.16 4.55 2.93
C LYS A 103 6.02 5.53 2.62
N LEU A 104 4.77 5.11 2.72
CA LEU A 104 3.60 5.97 2.45
C LEU A 104 3.43 7.04 3.54
N PHE A 105 3.59 6.66 4.81
CA PHE A 105 3.56 7.60 5.93
C PHE A 105 4.67 8.65 5.86
N ALA A 106 5.87 8.28 5.40
CA ALA A 106 6.98 9.22 5.24
C ALA A 106 6.70 10.33 4.21
N VAL A 107 5.76 10.11 3.27
CA VAL A 107 5.35 11.12 2.29
C VAL A 107 4.18 11.96 2.81
N ILE A 108 3.16 11.32 3.40
CA ILE A 108 1.91 12.00 3.80
C ILE A 108 2.03 12.69 5.16
N GLY A 109 2.82 12.15 6.09
CA GLY A 109 2.97 12.66 7.46
C GLY A 109 3.54 14.08 7.55
N PRO A 110 4.70 14.37 6.93
CA PRO A 110 5.32 15.69 7.00
C PRO A 110 4.40 16.85 6.58
N PRO A 111 3.75 16.84 5.40
CA PRO A 111 2.92 17.96 4.98
C PRO A 111 1.71 18.19 5.89
N LEU A 112 1.08 17.13 6.40
CA LEU A 112 -0.03 17.26 7.36
C LEU A 112 0.45 17.83 8.69
N THR A 113 1.61 17.39 9.18
CA THR A 113 2.20 17.89 10.44
C THR A 113 2.57 19.37 10.34
N GLU A 114 3.00 19.82 9.16
CA GLU A 114 3.30 21.23 8.87
C GLU A 114 2.04 22.08 8.58
N GLY A 115 0.84 21.47 8.57
CA GLY A 115 -0.41 22.14 8.23
C GLY A 115 -0.53 22.53 6.75
N ARG A 116 0.28 21.92 5.88
CA ARG A 116 0.20 22.10 4.43
C ARG A 116 -0.95 21.27 3.86
N GLY A 117 -1.67 21.83 2.89
CA GLY A 117 -2.61 21.06 2.07
C GLY A 117 -1.88 20.02 1.22
N LEU A 118 -2.47 18.84 1.06
CA LEU A 118 -1.95 17.77 0.22
C LEU A 118 -2.17 18.07 -1.26
N THR A 119 -1.26 17.58 -2.12
CA THR A 119 -1.48 17.52 -3.56
C THR A 119 -2.49 16.42 -3.91
N ASP A 120 -3.05 16.45 -5.12
CA ASP A 120 -3.97 15.41 -5.58
C ASP A 120 -3.32 14.01 -5.53
N GLU A 121 -2.02 13.92 -5.85
CA GLU A 121 -1.23 12.68 -5.79
C GLU A 121 -1.08 12.18 -4.35
N GLU A 122 -0.78 13.08 -3.40
CA GLU A 122 -0.68 12.76 -1.97
C GLU A 122 -2.05 12.32 -1.40
N VAL A 123 -3.16 12.91 -1.87
CA VAL A 123 -4.52 12.50 -1.51
C VAL A 123 -4.83 11.10 -2.05
N VAL A 124 -4.52 10.80 -3.30
CA VAL A 124 -4.69 9.46 -3.88
C VAL A 124 -3.87 8.44 -3.09
N MET A 125 -2.62 8.76 -2.76
CA MET A 125 -1.75 7.91 -1.95
C MET A 125 -2.34 7.63 -0.57
N GLY A 126 -2.81 8.67 0.14
CA GLY A 126 -3.38 8.52 1.48
C GLY A 126 -4.70 7.73 1.49
N ASN A 127 -5.53 7.88 0.45
CA ASN A 127 -6.71 7.04 0.27
C ASN A 127 -6.34 5.57 0.10
N LYS A 128 -5.32 5.27 -0.71
CA LYS A 128 -4.81 3.90 -0.88
C LYS A 128 -4.24 3.36 0.44
N LEU A 129 -3.52 4.17 1.21
CA LEU A 129 -3.00 3.80 2.53
C LEU A 129 -4.13 3.43 3.51
N LEU A 130 -5.21 4.22 3.57
CA LEU A 130 -6.36 3.90 4.42
C LEU A 130 -7.05 2.59 4.03
N VAL A 131 -7.30 2.40 2.73
CA VAL A 131 -7.91 1.16 2.22
C VAL A 131 -6.99 -0.03 2.50
N TYR A 132 -5.68 0.14 2.30
CA TYR A 132 -4.68 -0.88 2.59
C TYR A 132 -4.72 -1.32 4.06
N ILE A 133 -4.68 -0.36 5.00
CA ILE A 133 -4.78 -0.64 6.43
C ILE A 133 -6.09 -1.37 6.73
N SER A 134 -7.21 -0.91 6.16
CA SER A 134 -8.50 -1.57 6.34
C SER A 134 -8.50 -3.01 5.83
N CYS A 135 -7.88 -3.29 4.69
CA CYS A 135 -7.77 -4.64 4.14
C CYS A 135 -6.95 -5.54 5.06
N CYS A 136 -5.76 -5.08 5.48
CA CYS A 136 -4.89 -5.84 6.39
C CYS A 136 -5.60 -6.19 7.70
N LEU A 137 -6.29 -5.22 8.31
CA LEU A 137 -7.03 -5.43 9.55
C LEU A 137 -8.25 -6.36 9.37
N ALA A 138 -8.83 -6.39 8.18
CA ALA A 138 -9.92 -7.30 7.81
C ALA A 138 -9.44 -8.70 7.39
N GLY A 139 -8.12 -8.95 7.30
CA GLY A 139 -7.55 -10.19 6.79
C GLY A 139 -7.60 -10.34 5.26
N ARG A 140 -7.86 -9.26 4.53
CA ARG A 140 -7.87 -9.24 3.06
C ARG A 140 -6.51 -8.78 2.52
N ALA A 141 -6.08 -9.38 1.41
CA ALA A 141 -4.92 -8.88 0.70
C ALA A 141 -5.28 -7.59 -0.05
N TYR A 142 -4.25 -6.87 -0.45
CA TYR A 142 -4.39 -5.64 -1.22
C TYR A 142 -3.45 -5.72 -2.45
N PRO A 143 -3.88 -5.26 -3.63
CA PRO A 143 -5.22 -4.73 -3.92
C PRO A 143 -6.30 -5.80 -4.08
N LEU A 144 -5.91 -7.08 -4.24
CA LEU A 144 -6.81 -8.18 -4.61
C LEU A 144 -6.50 -9.42 -3.75
N GLY A 145 -7.53 -10.21 -3.46
CA GLY A 145 -7.41 -11.50 -2.76
C GLY A 145 -7.47 -11.42 -1.23
N ASP A 146 -7.03 -12.50 -0.58
CA ASP A 146 -7.05 -12.67 0.87
C ASP A 146 -5.64 -12.92 1.41
N ILE A 147 -5.37 -12.46 2.64
CA ILE A 147 -4.12 -12.80 3.32
C ILE A 147 -4.17 -14.30 3.68
N PRO A 148 -3.07 -15.06 3.50
CA PRO A 148 -3.02 -16.47 3.90
C PRO A 148 -3.48 -16.66 5.35
N GLU A 149 -4.37 -17.63 5.61
CA GLU A 149 -5.04 -17.81 6.90
C GLU A 149 -4.06 -17.91 8.09
N ASP A 150 -2.90 -18.50 7.86
CA ASP A 150 -1.80 -18.66 8.82
C ASP A 150 -1.07 -17.34 9.13
N LEU A 151 -1.12 -16.37 8.21
CA LEU A 151 -0.51 -15.04 8.37
C LEU A 151 -1.50 -13.98 8.90
N VAL A 152 -2.81 -14.17 8.74
CA VAL A 152 -3.83 -13.14 9.08
C VAL A 152 -3.63 -12.55 10.47
N VAL A 153 -3.52 -13.39 11.51
CA VAL A 153 -3.37 -12.92 12.90
C VAL A 153 -2.07 -12.15 13.10
N GLN A 154 -0.98 -12.61 12.49
CA GLN A 154 0.31 -11.93 12.56
C GLN A 154 0.24 -10.55 11.89
N VAL A 155 -0.29 -10.47 10.67
CA VAL A 155 -0.39 -9.22 9.91
C VAL A 155 -1.24 -8.20 10.65
N LYS A 156 -2.40 -8.61 11.17
CA LYS A 156 -3.25 -7.74 12.00
C LYS A 156 -2.49 -7.17 13.18
N ASN A 157 -1.80 -8.02 13.94
CA ASN A 157 -1.02 -7.58 15.10
C ASN A 157 0.10 -6.63 14.69
N GLN A 158 0.85 -6.93 13.63
CA GLN A 158 1.93 -6.07 13.13
C GLN A 158 1.40 -4.69 12.72
N VAL A 159 0.27 -4.63 12.00
CA VAL A 159 -0.35 -3.37 11.57
C VAL A 159 -0.89 -2.59 12.79
N PHE A 160 -1.52 -3.27 13.75
CA PHE A 160 -1.97 -2.61 14.98
C PHE A 160 -0.79 -2.04 15.78
N GLU A 161 0.25 -2.85 16.02
CA GLU A 161 1.47 -2.44 16.72
C GLU A 161 2.14 -1.26 16.02
N PHE A 162 2.17 -1.28 14.68
CA PHE A 162 2.68 -0.17 13.88
C PHE A 162 1.94 1.13 14.16
N LEU A 163 0.60 1.11 14.08
CA LEU A 163 -0.23 2.31 14.24
C LEU A 163 -0.08 2.94 15.63
N ILE A 164 0.09 2.13 16.68
CA ILE A 164 0.27 2.62 18.06
C ILE A 164 1.72 2.87 18.46
N ARG A 165 2.68 2.82 17.53
CA ARG A 165 4.07 3.19 17.86
C ARG A 165 4.09 4.61 18.39
N ARG A 166 4.76 4.80 19.53
CA ARG A 166 4.83 6.10 20.20
C ARG A 166 5.62 7.12 19.38
N HIS A 167 6.61 6.67 18.64
CA HIS A 167 7.52 7.48 17.84
C HIS A 167 7.73 6.82 16.48
N SER A 168 8.01 7.62 15.45
CA SER A 168 8.63 7.10 14.24
C SER A 168 10.08 6.72 14.54
N GLY A 169 10.66 5.81 13.76
CA GLY A 169 12.04 5.36 13.97
C GLY A 169 13.07 6.50 13.99
N ASP A 170 12.80 7.60 13.27
CA ASP A 170 13.58 8.84 13.20
C ASP A 170 13.04 9.87 14.19
N SER A 171 13.06 9.54 15.49
CA SER A 171 12.51 10.37 16.56
C SER A 171 13.18 11.76 16.60
N LEU A 172 12.54 12.73 15.94
CA LEU A 172 12.88 14.14 16.04
C LEU A 172 12.44 14.65 17.41
N GLU A 173 13.23 15.53 18.04
CA GLU A 173 12.94 16.08 19.38
C GLU A 173 11.56 16.77 19.52
N LYS A 174 10.89 17.05 18.40
CA LYS A 174 9.57 17.70 18.32
C LYS A 174 8.44 16.76 17.88
N GLU A 175 8.71 15.47 17.71
CA GLU A 175 7.70 14.53 17.26
C GLU A 175 6.62 14.30 18.33
N GLU A 176 5.36 14.40 17.93
CA GLU A 176 4.22 14.07 18.79
C GLU A 176 4.08 12.56 19.00
N LEU A 177 3.51 12.17 20.16
CA LEU A 177 3.23 10.76 20.42
C LEU A 177 2.18 10.22 19.44
N PHE A 178 2.41 8.99 19.00
CA PHE A 178 1.52 8.25 18.09
C PHE A 178 1.39 8.91 16.70
N PRO A 179 2.52 9.16 16.01
CA PRO A 179 2.55 9.93 14.77
C PRO A 179 1.68 9.33 13.65
N PHE A 180 1.58 8.01 13.58
CA PHE A 180 0.83 7.31 12.51
C PHE A 180 -0.69 7.48 12.66
N ILE A 181 -1.23 7.27 13.87
CA ILE A 181 -2.66 7.52 14.15
C ILE A 181 -2.98 9.00 13.93
N ARG A 182 -2.13 9.92 14.41
CA ARG A 182 -2.32 11.35 14.19
C ARG A 182 -2.34 11.69 12.71
N THR A 183 -1.41 11.16 11.93
CA THR A 183 -1.36 11.36 10.47
C THR A 183 -2.68 10.92 9.82
N LEU A 184 -3.22 9.75 10.18
CA LEU A 184 -4.49 9.28 9.62
C LEU A 184 -5.70 10.11 10.07
N LEU A 185 -5.72 10.56 11.32
CA LEU A 185 -6.77 11.45 11.82
C LEU A 185 -6.74 12.80 11.09
N HIS A 186 -5.56 13.37 10.87
CA HIS A 186 -5.39 14.61 10.11
C HIS A 186 -5.71 14.44 8.62
N PHE A 187 -5.40 13.28 8.06
CA PHE A 187 -5.68 12.95 6.66
C PHE A 187 -7.19 12.82 6.39
N ASP A 188 -7.85 11.89 7.09
CA ASP A 188 -9.30 11.70 7.02
C ASP A 188 -9.78 11.05 8.33
N THR A 189 -10.17 11.90 9.28
CA THR A 189 -10.70 11.46 10.58
C THR A 189 -11.87 10.50 10.42
N ARG A 190 -12.81 10.79 9.51
CA ARG A 190 -14.06 10.04 9.41
C ARG A 190 -13.77 8.63 8.91
N GLU A 191 -13.02 8.53 7.82
CA GLU A 191 -12.75 7.24 7.21
C GLU A 191 -11.83 6.39 8.09
N PHE A 192 -10.83 7.00 8.72
CA PHE A 192 -9.98 6.29 9.67
C PHE A 192 -10.78 5.72 10.86
N LEU A 193 -11.69 6.51 11.45
CA LEU A 193 -12.54 6.02 12.55
C LEU A 193 -13.50 4.90 12.09
N ASN A 194 -14.00 4.94 10.85
CA ASN A 194 -14.79 3.84 10.28
C ASN A 194 -13.96 2.55 10.19
N VAL A 195 -12.72 2.66 9.67
CA VAL A 195 -11.79 1.51 9.58
C VAL A 195 -11.55 0.90 10.96
N LEU A 196 -11.33 1.73 11.98
CA LEU A 196 -11.16 1.23 13.35
C LEU A 196 -12.43 0.56 13.88
N ALA A 197 -13.60 1.19 13.71
CA ALA A 197 -14.86 0.65 14.20
C ALA A 197 -15.18 -0.73 13.62
N MET A 198 -14.92 -0.93 12.32
CA MET A 198 -15.17 -2.22 11.65
C MET A 198 -14.25 -3.34 12.15
N ASN A 199 -13.00 -3.02 12.50
CA ASN A 199 -11.98 -4.03 12.82
C ASN A 199 -11.81 -4.29 14.34
N VAL A 200 -12.03 -3.29 15.18
CA VAL A 200 -12.01 -3.43 16.66
C VAL A 200 -13.22 -4.25 17.15
N SER A 201 -14.33 -4.21 16.43
CA SER A 201 -15.55 -4.96 16.79
C SER A 201 -15.41 -6.48 16.58
N SER A 202 -14.53 -6.92 15.68
CA SER A 202 -14.37 -8.33 15.31
C SER A 202 -13.43 -9.11 16.22
N GLU A 203 -12.41 -8.46 16.80
CA GLU A 203 -11.40 -9.08 17.66
C GLU A 203 -11.06 -8.08 18.76
N ARG A 204 -11.09 -8.51 20.03
CA ARG A 204 -10.76 -7.60 21.15
C ARG A 204 -9.32 -7.12 20.95
N PRO A 205 -9.09 -5.83 20.65
CA PRO A 205 -7.73 -5.32 20.61
C PRO A 205 -7.10 -5.52 21.99
N SER A 206 -5.76 -5.54 22.06
CA SER A 206 -5.10 -5.57 23.35
C SER A 206 -5.62 -4.38 24.18
N LYS A 207 -5.90 -4.58 25.48
CA LYS A 207 -6.47 -3.51 26.34
C LYS A 207 -5.64 -2.22 26.34
N GLY A 208 -4.37 -2.30 25.95
CA GLY A 208 -3.50 -1.14 25.74
C GLY A 208 -3.88 -0.30 24.52
N PHE A 209 -4.27 -0.93 23.41
CA PHE A 209 -4.64 -0.25 22.17
C PHE A 209 -5.86 0.66 22.33
N GLU A 210 -6.97 0.19 22.91
CA GLU A 210 -8.17 1.03 23.12
C GLU A 210 -7.83 2.25 23.99
N ARG A 211 -7.06 2.04 25.05
CA ARG A 211 -6.64 3.13 25.94
C ARG A 211 -5.74 4.13 25.20
N ASP A 212 -4.76 3.65 24.45
CA ASP A 212 -3.82 4.51 23.74
C ASP A 212 -4.52 5.25 22.59
N LEU A 213 -5.44 4.60 21.87
CA LEU A 213 -6.30 5.22 20.86
C LEU A 213 -7.21 6.30 21.47
N VAL A 214 -7.87 6.01 22.60
CA VAL A 214 -8.68 7.01 23.32
C VAL A 214 -7.82 8.19 23.74
N ASN A 215 -6.64 7.95 24.32
CA ASN A 215 -5.71 9.02 24.69
C ASN A 215 -5.30 9.88 23.47
N VAL A 216 -5.07 9.26 22.30
CA VAL A 216 -4.74 9.99 21.07
C VAL A 216 -5.94 10.81 20.58
N ILE A 217 -7.13 10.23 20.55
CA ILE A 217 -8.35 10.93 20.13
C ILE A 217 -8.62 12.12 21.08
N GLU A 218 -8.57 11.91 22.39
CA GLU A 218 -8.78 12.98 23.40
C GLU A 218 -7.73 14.09 23.29
N SER A 219 -6.47 13.74 23.00
CA SER A 219 -5.40 14.74 22.83
C SER A 219 -5.38 15.42 21.45
N SER A 220 -5.97 14.80 20.42
CA SER A 220 -6.07 15.37 19.07
C SER A 220 -7.31 16.24 18.91
N PHE A 221 -8.37 15.96 19.68
CA PHE A 221 -9.59 16.74 19.76
C PHE A 221 -9.85 17.18 21.20
N PRO A 222 -9.05 18.13 21.74
CA PRO A 222 -9.37 18.72 23.03
C PRO A 222 -10.81 19.24 22.95
N ALA A 223 -11.64 18.85 23.92
CA ALA A 223 -13.03 19.25 23.97
C ALA A 223 -13.16 20.75 23.66
N ALA A 224 -14.16 21.12 22.88
CA ALA A 224 -14.52 22.52 22.63
C ALA A 224 -15.01 23.19 23.93
N GLU A 225 -14.17 23.25 24.96
CA GLU A 225 -14.38 23.99 26.19
C GLU A 225 -13.74 25.38 26.02
N SER A 226 -14.37 26.23 25.21
CA SER A 226 -14.23 27.69 25.29
C SER A 226 -15.23 28.46 24.41
N ILE A 227 -16.47 27.98 24.29
CA ILE A 227 -17.59 28.84 23.88
C ILE A 227 -18.75 28.63 24.87
N SER A 228 -18.65 29.26 26.04
CA SER A 228 -19.81 29.67 26.87
C SER A 228 -19.45 30.40 28.18
N ASN A 229 -18.19 30.78 28.40
CA ASN A 229 -17.84 31.72 29.47
C ASN A 229 -17.30 33.02 28.86
N GLY A 230 -18.20 33.90 28.46
CA GLY A 230 -17.88 35.20 27.89
C GLY A 230 -19.13 36.03 27.60
N GLU A 231 -19.64 36.62 28.69
CA GLU A 231 -20.55 37.78 28.79
C GLU A 231 -22.02 37.65 28.33
#